data_AF-A0A1V8ZX84-F1
#
_entry.id   AF-A0A1V8ZX84-F1
#
_cell.length_a   1.000
_cell.length_b   1.000
_cell.length_c   1.000
_cell.angle_alpha   90.00
_cell.angle_beta   90.00
_cell.angle_gamma   90.00
#
_symmetry.space_group_name_H-M   'P 1'
#
loop_
_entity.id
_entity.type
_entity.pdbx_description
1 polymer ?
#
loop_
_entity_poly.entity_id
_entity_poly.type
_entity_poly.pdbx_seq_one_letter_code
_entity_poly.pdbx_strand_id
1 'polypeptide(L)' 'MSGENMYGKTTAELTEEARREGITFVAHMSFTELIEAIEQQRETNELAPPEPRRPEPEPG' A
#
# COMPACT_ATOMS: atom_id res chain seq x y z
N MET A 1 8.76 12.80 7.98
CA MET A 1 8.33 11.54 7.36
C MET A 1 9.51 10.59 7.40
N SER A 2 9.44 9.55 8.22
CA SER A 2 10.47 8.50 8.24
C SER A 2 10.22 7.60 7.03
N GLY A 3 10.75 7.98 5.87
CA GLY A 3 10.71 7.12 4.69
C GLY A 3 11.54 5.88 4.99
N GLU A 4 10.89 4.74 5.20
CA GLU A 4 11.59 3.47 5.27
C GLU A 4 12.46 3.31 4.03
N ASN A 5 13.74 3.01 4.21
CA ASN A 5 14.67 2.82 3.10
C ASN A 5 14.36 1.53 2.33
N MET A 6 13.40 1.59 1.40
CA MET A 6 12.94 0.46 0.59
C MET A 6 14.04 -0.14 -0.28
N TYR A 7 15.07 0.65 -0.64
CA TYR A 7 16.25 0.18 -1.37
C TYR A 7 17.14 -0.78 -0.58
N GLY A 8 16.97 -0.86 0.74
CA GLY A 8 17.64 -1.84 1.59
C GLY A 8 16.86 -3.15 1.80
N LYS A 9 15.62 -3.23 1.33
CA LYS A 9 14.74 -4.40 1.47
C LYS A 9 14.96 -5.38 0.31
N THR A 10 14.73 -6.66 0.56
CA THR A 10 14.64 -7.70 -0.47
C THR A 10 13.33 -7.59 -1.24
N THR A 11 13.26 -8.19 -2.44
CA THR A 11 12.00 -8.25 -3.22
C THR A 11 10.86 -8.94 -2.46
N ALA A 12 11.18 -9.91 -1.60
CA ALA A 12 10.18 -10.58 -0.76
C ALA A 12 9.61 -9.63 0.30
N GLU A 13 10.47 -8.85 0.96
CA GLU A 13 10.04 -7.84 1.93
C GLU A 13 9.21 -6.73 1.27
N LEU A 14 9.60 -6.28 0.07
CA LEU A 14 8.81 -5.33 -0.70
C LEU A 14 7.46 -5.90 -1.15
N THR A 15 7.42 -7.19 -1.51
CA THR A 15 6.16 -7.87 -1.86
C THR A 15 5.19 -7.91 -0.68
N GLU A 16 5.70 -8.19 0.53
CA GLU A 16 4.88 -8.17 1.74
C GLU A 16 4.41 -6.76 2.08
N GLU A 17 5.26 -5.74 1.90
CA GLU A 17 4.90 -4.34 2.08
C GLU A 17 3.79 -3.92 1.10
N ALA A 18 3.95 -4.24 -0.18
CA ALA A 18 2.98 -3.95 -1.22
C ALA A 18 1.60 -4.56 -0.90
N ARG A 19 1.56 -5.79 -0.39
CA ARG A 19 0.30 -6.42 0.06
C ARG A 19 -0.34 -5.69 1.23
N ARG A 20 0.43 -5.16 2.18
CA ARG A 20 -0.09 -4.36 3.30
C ARG A 20 -0.73 -3.07 2.82
N GLU A 21 -0.14 -2.44 1.81
CA GLU A 21 -0.66 -1.23 1.19
C GLU A 21 -1.85 -1.48 0.25
N GLY A 22 -2.18 -2.75 -0.05
CA GLY A 22 -3.33 -3.15 -0.87
C GLY A 22 -2.99 -3.53 -2.31
N ILE A 23 -1.71 -3.61 -2.67
CA ILE A 23 -1.23 -3.97 -4.01
C ILE A 23 -1.17 -5.49 -4.12
N THR A 24 -2.01 -6.07 -4.98
CA THR A 24 -2.15 -7.54 -5.13
C THR A 24 -1.34 -8.13 -6.30
N PHE A 25 -1.01 -7.32 -7.31
CA PHE A 25 -0.33 -7.79 -8.52
C PHE A 25 1.13 -7.34 -8.58
N VAL A 26 2.00 -7.99 -7.81
CA VAL A 26 3.44 -7.64 -7.70
C VAL A 26 4.38 -8.61 -8.43
N ALA A 27 3.89 -9.78 -8.84
CA ALA A 27 4.70 -10.89 -9.36
C ALA A 27 5.43 -10.59 -10.70
N HIS A 28 5.02 -9.55 -11.41
CA HIS A 28 5.59 -9.14 -12.70
C HIS A 28 6.35 -7.81 -12.63
N MET A 29 6.38 -7.15 -11.48
CA MET A 29 7.06 -5.86 -11.32
C MET A 29 8.56 -6.08 -11.10
N SER A 30 9.38 -5.26 -11.74
CA SER A 30 10.78 -5.13 -11.35
C SER A 30 10.90 -4.55 -9.94
N PHE A 31 12.09 -4.65 -9.36
CA PHE A 31 12.37 -4.12 -8.03
C PHE A 31 12.03 -2.62 -7.92
N THR A 32 12.43 -1.83 -8.90
CA THR A 32 12.16 -0.39 -8.92
C THR A 32 10.68 -0.09 -9.11
N GLU A 33 10.00 -0.77 -10.04
CA GLU A 33 8.55 -0.61 -10.25
C GLU A 33 7.76 -0.98 -8.98
N LEU A 34 8.22 -1.99 -8.23
CA LEU A 34 7.59 -2.37 -6.97
C LEU A 34 7.72 -1.27 -5.90
N ILE A 35 8.88 -0.61 -5.80
CA ILE A 35 9.07 0.54 -4.90
C ILE A 35 8.14 1.68 -5.29
N GLU A 36 8.14 2.06 -6.57
CA GLU A 36 7.29 3.16 -7.05
C GLU A 36 5.81 2.89 -6.81
N ALA A 37 5.36 1.65 -7.03
CA ALA A 37 3.97 1.26 -6.77
C ALA A 37 3.61 1.37 -5.28
N ILE A 38 4.50 0.94 -4.37
CA ILE A 38 4.30 1.07 -2.92
C ILE A 38 4.21 2.55 -2.53
N GLU A 39 5.12 3.40 -3.02
CA GLU A 39 5.11 4.83 -2.73
C GLU A 39 3.83 5.51 -3.21
N GLN A 40 3.40 5.23 -4.45
CA GLN A 40 2.16 5.77 -5.00
C GLN A 40 0.92 5.31 -4.23
N GLN A 41 0.87 4.04 -3.82
CA GLN A 41 -0.26 3.52 -3.05
C GLN A 41 -0.30 4.13 -1.65
N ARG A 42 0.86 4.33 -1.00
CA ARG A 42 0.96 5.03 0.29
C ARG A 42 0.44 6.45 0.18
N GLU A 43 0.88 7.21 -0.82
CA GLU A 43 0.39 8.57 -1.08
C GLU A 43 -1.13 8.56 -1.30
N THR A 44 -1.63 7.60 -2.09
CA THR A 44 -3.07 7.43 -2.33
C THR A 44 -3.83 7.16 -1.03
N ASN A 45 -3.32 6.27 -0.18
CA ASN A 45 -3.92 5.90 1.11
C ASN A 45 -3.90 7.08 2.10
N GLU A 46 -2.86 7.93 2.06
CA GLU A 46 -2.76 9.15 2.88
C GLU A 46 -3.78 10.22 2.43
N LEU A 47 -4.00 10.36 1.13
CA LEU A 47 -4.92 11.35 0.54
C LEU A 47 -6.39 10.92 0.58
N ALA A 48 -6.65 9.62 0.51
CA ALA A 48 -7.98 9.03 0.55
C ALA A 48 -8.05 8.01 1.70
N PRO A 49 -8.08 8.46 2.97
CA PRO A 49 -8.30 7.54 4.07
C PRO A 49 -9.62 6.81 3.84
N PRO A 50 -9.68 5.48 4.07
CA PRO A 50 -10.89 4.71 3.83
C PRO A 50 -12.06 5.38 4.55
N GLU A 51 -13.16 5.62 3.84
CA GLU A 51 -14.36 6.21 4.47
C GLU A 51 -14.69 5.41 5.73
N PRO A 52 -14.87 6.08 6.89
CA PRO A 52 -15.32 5.37 8.07
C PRO A 52 -16.62 4.67 7.71
N ARG A 53 -16.64 3.33 7.85
CA ARG A 53 -17.83 2.53 7.55
C ARG A 53 -19.02 3.21 8.22
N ARG A 54 -19.91 3.78 7.41
CA ARG A 54 -21.10 4.45 7.90
C ARG A 54 -21.81 3.43 8.79
N PRO A 55 -22.12 3.73 10.07
CA PRO A 55 -22.89 2.82 10.88
C PRO A 55 -24.19 2.52 10.11
N GLU A 56 -24.50 1.23 9.97
CA GLU A 56 -25.74 0.76 9.36
C GLU A 56 -26.90 1.59 9.91
N PRO A 57 -27.81 2.11 9.06
CA PRO A 57 -28.99 2.79 9.57
C PRO A 57 -29.77 1.80 10.44
N GLU A 58 -29.92 2.14 11.73
CA GLU A 58 -30.74 1.35 12.65
C GLU A 58 -32.14 1.16 12.03
N PRO A 59 -32.67 -0.08 11.97
CA PRO A 59 -34.01 -0.30 11.48
C PRO A 59 -34.99 0.33 12.48
N GLY A 60 -35.79 1.30 12.00
CA GLY A 60 -36.87 1.92 12.74
C GLY A 60 -38.09 1.03 12.93
#